data_AF-A0A955ML20-F1
#
_entry.id   AF-A0A955ML20-F1
#
_cell.length_a   1.000
_cell.length_b   1.000
_cell.length_c   1.000
_cell.angle_alpha   90.00
_cell.angle_beta   90.00
_cell.angle_gamma   90.00
#
_symmetry.space_group_name_H-M   'P 1'
#
loop_
_entity.id
_entity.type
_entity.pdbx_description
1 polymer ?
#
loop_
_entity_poly.entity_id
_entity_poly.type
_entity_poly.pdbx_seq_one_letter_code
_entity_poly.pdbx_strand_id
1 'polypeptide(L)'
;MNQSKPTLFIFILSFCFGVAAESPIHVGHPVGVSNNFVTFLNDLHPGNRIGYRIHEHLPLEAGPVLESVTDMRVEPSEVQRLIEKFSNAPGLYRIERPVTEEGWIPQDWEFYFAPVEDGIEVLWVVETKDRGLPMYYSAQQCFRMSGKTNADWRRKVAETPAFSEYGLWAEQEKEKLPLASLSYFRVGGVWTPFPATFQKKLSRTPDGRMLEKIAGLTESEVERILDPQHPADFILDAENGLMTRTNLEGGWLSGLYWERTTHLSDHHPADCLHAIVNLGPIPPMSKRAIRGKIYWMNGDLEDLAVKWMSDFPSEGKSW
;
A
#
# COMPACT_ATOMS: atom_id res chain seq x y z
N MET A 1 16.48 60.87 38.99
CA MET A 1 17.27 59.62 39.05
C MET A 1 16.30 58.48 39.32
N ASN A 2 16.00 57.64 38.34
CA ASN A 2 15.27 56.39 38.53
C ASN A 2 15.89 55.36 37.58
N GLN A 3 16.69 54.46 38.14
CA GLN A 3 17.27 53.34 37.40
C GLN A 3 16.30 52.16 37.46
N SER A 4 15.73 51.77 36.32
CA SER A 4 14.98 50.54 36.16
C SER A 4 15.94 49.36 36.08
N LYS A 5 15.69 48.31 36.88
CA LYS A 5 16.44 47.06 36.83
C LYS A 5 15.93 46.17 35.68
N PRO A 6 16.82 45.44 34.98
CA PRO A 6 16.40 44.50 33.95
C PRO A 6 15.85 43.22 34.60
N THR A 7 14.66 42.81 34.17
CA THR A 7 14.05 41.53 34.52
C THR A 7 14.65 40.44 33.62
N LEU A 8 15.38 39.51 34.22
CA LEU A 8 15.96 38.35 33.55
C LEU A 8 14.87 37.28 33.36
N PHE A 9 14.39 37.09 32.13
CA PHE A 9 13.55 35.95 31.77
C PHE A 9 14.42 34.72 31.52
N ILE A 10 14.35 33.74 32.43
CA ILE A 10 14.96 32.42 32.24
C ILE A 10 13.95 31.55 31.49
N PHE A 11 14.21 31.28 30.22
CA PHE A 11 13.51 30.24 29.47
C PHE A 11 14.05 28.87 29.91
N ILE A 12 13.25 28.11 30.65
CA ILE A 12 13.53 26.71 30.93
C ILE A 12 13.08 25.91 29.70
N LEU A 13 14.02 25.59 28.82
CA LEU A 13 13.84 24.59 27.76
C LEU A 13 13.77 23.21 28.42
N SER A 14 12.56 22.75 28.73
CA SER A 14 12.31 21.38 29.16
C SER A 14 12.45 20.47 27.93
N PHE A 15 13.62 19.88 27.75
CA PHE A 15 13.82 18.78 26.81
C PHE A 15 13.13 17.54 27.39
N CYS A 16 11.86 17.35 27.04
CA CYS A 16 11.20 16.06 27.22
C CYS A 16 11.88 15.08 26.25
N PHE A 17 12.81 14.28 26.76
CA PHE A 17 13.25 13.06 26.09
C PHE A 17 12.08 12.07 26.10
N GLY A 18 11.13 12.26 25.17
CA GLY A 18 10.08 11.29 24.92
C GLY A 18 10.74 10.00 24.45
N VAL A 19 10.69 8.97 25.28
CA VAL A 19 10.96 7.61 24.84
C VAL A 19 9.92 7.33 23.75
N ALA A 20 10.37 7.10 22.51
CA ALA A 20 9.46 6.75 21.43
C ALA A 20 8.64 5.52 21.88
N ALA A 21 7.32 5.63 21.83
CA ALA A 21 6.46 4.49 22.15
C ALA A 21 6.80 3.34 21.20
N GLU A 22 6.97 2.14 21.75
CA GLU A 22 7.18 0.94 20.94
C GLU A 22 5.93 0.69 20.08
N SER A 23 6.13 0.34 18.80
CA SER A 23 5.02 -0.01 17.90
C SER A 23 4.29 -1.25 18.43
N PRO A 24 2.94 -1.28 18.40
CA PRO A 24 2.17 -2.49 18.77
C PRO A 24 2.14 -3.54 17.65
N ILE A 25 2.80 -3.28 16.52
CA ILE A 25 2.73 -4.11 15.33
C ILE A 25 4.00 -4.97 15.21
N HIS A 26 3.77 -6.27 15.03
CA HIS A 26 4.82 -7.25 14.80
C HIS A 26 4.78 -7.71 13.35
N VAL A 27 5.94 -7.71 12.70
CA VAL A 27 6.11 -8.15 11.31
C VAL A 27 6.86 -9.49 11.29
N GLY A 28 6.43 -10.42 10.44
CA GLY A 28 7.13 -11.69 10.26
C GLY A 28 6.75 -12.45 8.99
N HIS A 29 7.29 -13.66 8.86
CA HIS A 29 6.91 -14.59 7.80
C HIS A 29 5.86 -15.59 8.29
N PRO A 30 4.79 -15.85 7.52
CA PRO A 30 3.87 -16.92 7.84
C PRO A 30 4.57 -18.28 7.71
N VAL A 31 4.50 -19.09 8.76
CA VAL A 31 5.13 -20.43 8.82
C VAL A 31 4.50 -21.35 7.77
N GLY A 32 5.33 -22.00 6.96
CA GLY A 32 4.89 -23.01 5.97
C GLY A 32 4.21 -22.42 4.74
N VAL A 33 4.44 -21.14 4.45
CA VAL A 33 3.99 -20.46 3.23
C VAL A 33 5.22 -20.02 2.43
N SER A 34 5.06 -19.80 1.11
CA SER A 34 6.15 -19.30 0.26
C SER A 34 6.71 -17.96 0.75
N ASN A 35 7.98 -17.69 0.41
CA ASN A 35 8.71 -16.47 0.75
C ASN A 35 8.16 -15.19 0.08
N ASN A 36 7.02 -15.28 -0.61
CA ASN A 36 6.36 -14.15 -1.25
C ASN A 36 5.39 -13.42 -0.32
N PHE A 37 5.26 -13.88 0.93
CA PHE A 37 4.32 -13.36 1.90
C PHE A 37 4.98 -12.82 3.16
N VAL A 38 4.38 -11.75 3.67
CA VAL A 38 4.65 -11.14 4.97
C VAL A 38 3.35 -11.16 5.76
N THR A 39 3.46 -11.28 7.07
CA THR A 39 2.30 -11.21 7.95
C THR A 39 2.52 -10.20 9.06
N PHE A 40 1.42 -9.59 9.48
CA PHE A 40 1.40 -8.56 10.52
C PHE A 40 0.43 -8.96 11.62
N LEU A 41 0.85 -8.76 12.86
CA LEU A 41 0.04 -8.87 14.07
C LEU A 41 -0.02 -7.50 14.75
N ASN A 42 -1.14 -7.18 15.39
CA ASN A 42 -1.29 -5.94 16.15
C ASN A 42 -1.80 -6.28 17.56
N ASP A 43 -1.00 -5.99 18.58
CA ASP A 43 -1.32 -6.29 19.98
C ASP A 43 -2.54 -5.54 20.48
N LEU A 44 -2.87 -4.38 19.87
CA LEU A 44 -4.05 -3.58 20.21
C LEU A 44 -5.33 -4.07 19.51
N HIS A 45 -5.22 -4.93 18.49
CA HIS A 45 -6.35 -5.53 17.79
C HIS A 45 -6.22 -7.07 17.73
N PRO A 46 -6.23 -7.74 18.89
CA PRO A 46 -5.90 -9.16 19.00
C PRO A 46 -6.88 -10.06 18.23
N GLY A 47 -6.40 -11.24 17.83
CA GLY A 47 -7.19 -12.21 17.05
C GLY A 47 -7.25 -11.90 15.56
N ASN A 48 -6.56 -10.86 15.11
CA ASN A 48 -6.44 -10.48 13.72
C ASN A 48 -4.97 -10.60 13.27
N ARG A 49 -4.78 -11.16 12.08
CA ARG A 49 -3.49 -11.29 11.38
C ARG A 49 -3.68 -10.86 9.95
N ILE A 50 -2.96 -9.84 9.50
CA ILE A 50 -3.02 -9.36 8.12
C ILE A 50 -1.93 -10.03 7.30
N GLY A 51 -2.21 -10.30 6.03
CA GLY A 51 -1.23 -10.83 5.08
C GLY A 51 -0.88 -9.81 4.01
N TYR A 52 0.36 -9.84 3.55
CA TYR A 52 0.84 -9.03 2.44
C TYR A 52 1.62 -9.90 1.47
N ARG A 53 1.29 -9.79 0.19
CA ARG A 53 1.94 -10.53 -0.90
C ARG A 53 2.73 -9.55 -1.77
N ILE A 54 4.03 -9.80 -1.88
CA ILE A 54 5.04 -8.92 -2.52
C ILE A 54 4.76 -8.68 -4.01
N HIS A 55 4.17 -9.65 -4.71
CA HIS A 55 3.60 -9.38 -6.02
C HIS A 55 2.58 -10.43 -6.41
N GLU A 56 1.69 -10.03 -7.30
CA GLU A 56 0.71 -10.87 -7.95
C GLU A 56 0.66 -10.57 -9.45
N HIS A 57 0.53 -11.63 -10.26
CA HIS A 57 0.52 -11.58 -11.73
C HIS A 57 1.82 -11.06 -12.38
N LEU A 58 1.80 -11.04 -13.72
CA LEU A 58 2.85 -10.44 -14.54
C LEU A 58 2.70 -8.92 -14.55
N PRO A 59 3.78 -8.17 -14.83
CA PRO A 59 3.72 -6.72 -14.84
C PRO A 59 2.92 -6.21 -16.03
N LEU A 60 2.26 -5.07 -15.86
CA LEU A 60 1.79 -4.30 -17.01
C LEU A 60 2.99 -3.55 -17.58
N GLU A 61 3.34 -3.85 -18.83
CA GLU A 61 4.50 -3.29 -19.53
C GLU A 61 4.07 -2.52 -20.78
N ALA A 62 4.40 -1.22 -20.84
CA ALA A 62 4.22 -0.40 -22.04
C ALA A 62 5.14 0.83 -22.08
N GLY A 63 5.38 1.32 -23.30
CA GLY A 63 6.19 2.51 -23.56
C GLY A 63 7.70 2.24 -23.65
N PRO A 64 8.53 3.27 -23.89
CA PRO A 64 9.97 3.13 -24.05
C PRO A 64 10.68 2.93 -22.71
N VAL A 65 11.85 2.28 -22.76
CA VAL A 65 12.85 2.31 -21.68
C VAL A 65 13.70 3.58 -21.86
N LEU A 66 13.87 4.35 -20.80
CA LEU A 66 14.71 5.55 -20.81
C LEU A 66 16.17 5.17 -20.59
N GLU A 67 17.09 5.79 -21.32
CA GLU A 67 18.52 5.47 -21.26
C GLU A 67 19.25 6.18 -20.12
N SER A 68 18.72 7.30 -19.61
CA SER A 68 19.42 8.15 -18.63
C SER A 68 18.58 8.51 -17.40
N VAL A 69 19.26 8.65 -16.25
CA VAL A 69 18.64 8.99 -14.95
C VAL A 69 18.18 10.46 -14.92
N THR A 70 18.83 11.33 -15.68
CA THR A 70 18.49 12.76 -15.78
C THR A 70 17.09 12.99 -16.36
N ASP A 71 16.59 12.07 -17.18
CA ASP A 71 15.25 12.17 -17.77
C ASP A 71 14.13 11.89 -16.76
N MET A 72 14.47 11.40 -15.57
CA MET A 72 13.51 10.80 -14.65
C MET A 72 13.36 11.48 -13.29
N ARG A 73 14.19 12.49 -12.98
CA ARG A 73 14.23 13.12 -11.64
C ARG A 73 14.41 12.09 -10.51
N VAL A 74 15.13 11.00 -10.77
CA VAL A 74 15.52 10.04 -9.74
C VAL A 74 16.87 10.50 -9.20
N GLU A 75 16.86 11.03 -7.98
CA GLU A 75 18.07 11.48 -7.29
C GLU A 75 18.64 10.30 -6.49
N PRO A 76 19.82 9.74 -6.86
CA PRO A 76 20.39 8.58 -6.16
C PRO A 76 20.64 8.86 -4.66
N SER A 77 20.96 10.10 -4.31
CA SER A 77 21.14 10.56 -2.93
C SER A 77 19.85 10.45 -2.11
N GLU A 78 18.70 10.69 -2.72
CA GLU A 78 17.40 10.56 -2.05
C GLU A 78 17.05 9.10 -1.79
N VAL A 79 17.31 8.21 -2.77
CA VAL A 79 17.15 6.76 -2.59
C VAL A 79 18.00 6.26 -1.42
N GLN A 80 19.28 6.65 -1.38
CA GLN A 80 20.19 6.27 -0.31
C GLN A 80 19.74 6.82 1.06
N ARG A 81 19.30 8.07 1.11
CA ARG A 81 18.76 8.69 2.33
C ARG A 81 17.54 7.93 2.87
N LEU A 82 16.64 7.49 2.00
CA LEU A 82 15.47 6.70 2.39
C LEU A 82 15.87 5.31 2.90
N ILE A 83 16.81 4.64 2.24
CA ILE A 83 17.35 3.36 2.70
C ILE A 83 17.94 3.51 4.11
N GLU A 84 18.75 4.54 4.35
CA GLU A 84 19.34 4.82 5.66
C GLU A 84 18.28 5.12 6.72
N LYS A 85 17.25 5.92 6.39
CA LYS A 85 16.12 6.18 7.30
C LYS A 85 15.48 4.87 7.75
N PHE A 86 15.10 4.01 6.79
CA PHE A 86 14.39 2.76 7.08
C PHE A 86 15.28 1.71 7.75
N SER A 87 16.55 1.63 7.37
CA SER A 87 17.52 0.69 7.94
C SER A 87 17.75 0.90 9.44
N ASN A 88 17.52 2.12 9.93
CA ASN A 88 17.65 2.48 11.34
C ASN A 88 16.32 2.42 12.11
N ALA A 89 15.22 2.00 11.48
CA ALA A 89 13.92 1.93 12.14
C ALA A 89 13.86 0.78 13.17
N PRO A 90 13.39 1.02 14.40
CA PRO A 90 13.16 -0.03 15.38
C PRO A 90 12.20 -1.10 14.85
N GLY A 91 12.52 -2.38 15.09
CA GLY A 91 11.67 -3.50 14.65
C GLY A 91 11.64 -3.73 13.14
N LEU A 92 12.56 -3.11 12.37
CA LEU A 92 12.65 -3.27 10.92
C LEU A 92 12.65 -4.74 10.50
N TYR A 93 11.82 -5.03 9.51
CA TYR A 93 11.80 -6.29 8.82
C TYR A 93 12.13 -6.10 7.34
N ARG A 94 13.20 -6.74 6.86
CA ARG A 94 13.71 -6.57 5.49
C ARG A 94 13.58 -7.85 4.68
N ILE A 95 13.20 -7.71 3.41
CA ILE A 95 13.16 -8.80 2.43
C ILE A 95 13.96 -8.37 1.21
N GLU A 96 14.85 -9.24 0.77
CA GLU A 96 15.54 -9.13 -0.51
C GLU A 96 14.98 -10.19 -1.45
N ARG A 97 14.70 -9.80 -2.69
CA ARG A 97 14.11 -10.68 -3.70
C ARG A 97 14.74 -10.41 -5.07
N PRO A 98 15.56 -11.34 -5.61
CA PRO A 98 15.88 -11.31 -7.03
C PRO A 98 14.62 -11.65 -7.83
N VAL A 99 14.30 -10.83 -8.82
CA VAL A 99 13.19 -11.05 -9.76
C VAL A 99 13.78 -11.52 -11.08
N THR A 100 13.70 -12.83 -11.29
CA THR A 100 14.25 -13.51 -12.48
C THR A 100 13.23 -14.45 -13.12
N GLU A 101 12.00 -14.48 -12.61
CA GLU A 101 10.90 -15.24 -13.18
C GLU A 101 10.56 -14.82 -14.62
N GLU A 102 10.07 -15.78 -15.41
CA GLU A 102 9.64 -15.54 -16.79
C GLU A 102 8.53 -14.48 -16.86
N GLY A 103 8.61 -13.61 -17.87
CA GLY A 103 7.68 -12.49 -18.06
C GLY A 103 8.06 -11.22 -17.28
N TRP A 104 9.09 -11.26 -16.43
CA TRP A 104 9.65 -10.07 -15.79
C TRP A 104 10.98 -9.65 -16.43
N ILE A 105 11.28 -8.35 -16.39
CA ILE A 105 12.61 -7.82 -16.70
C ILE A 105 13.48 -8.05 -15.45
N PRO A 106 14.68 -8.64 -15.57
CA PRO A 106 15.54 -8.93 -14.44
C PRO A 106 15.87 -7.69 -13.59
N GLN A 107 15.65 -7.80 -12.28
CA GLN A 107 15.80 -6.72 -11.31
C GLN A 107 15.92 -7.30 -9.90
N ASP A 108 16.40 -6.51 -8.95
CA ASP A 108 16.40 -6.84 -7.53
C ASP A 108 15.43 -5.94 -6.78
N TRP A 109 14.65 -6.54 -5.89
CA TRP A 109 13.75 -5.82 -5.00
C TRP A 109 14.21 -5.94 -3.56
N GLU A 110 14.13 -4.83 -2.84
CA GLU A 110 14.27 -4.79 -1.40
C GLU A 110 13.06 -4.12 -0.77
N PHE A 111 12.42 -4.81 0.17
CA PHE A 111 11.33 -4.26 0.96
C PHE A 111 11.81 -4.03 2.38
N TYR A 112 11.48 -2.86 2.92
CA TYR A 112 11.70 -2.48 4.30
C TYR A 112 10.35 -2.24 4.94
N PHE A 113 9.95 -3.09 5.88
CA PHE A 113 8.73 -2.95 6.67
C PHE A 113 9.12 -2.43 8.05
N ALA A 114 8.85 -1.16 8.32
CA ALA A 114 9.16 -0.50 9.57
C ALA A 114 7.86 -0.32 10.40
N PRO A 115 7.65 -1.10 11.47
CA PRO A 115 6.51 -0.93 12.35
C PRO A 115 6.51 0.46 13.00
N VAL A 116 5.34 1.10 13.00
CA VAL A 116 5.09 2.38 13.66
C VAL A 116 3.79 2.29 14.47
N GLU A 117 3.45 3.33 15.23
CA GLU A 117 2.29 3.30 16.15
C GLU A 117 0.96 2.97 15.45
N ASP A 118 0.75 3.52 14.26
CA ASP A 118 -0.51 3.48 13.51
C ASP A 118 -0.47 2.52 12.29
N GLY A 119 0.57 1.70 12.18
CA GLY A 119 0.75 0.87 11.00
C GLY A 119 2.19 0.40 10.74
N ILE A 120 2.50 0.25 9.46
CA ILE A 120 3.81 -0.14 8.96
C ILE A 120 4.19 0.86 7.86
N GLU A 121 5.23 1.65 8.07
CA GLU A 121 5.86 2.36 6.97
C GLU A 121 6.56 1.33 6.08
N VAL A 122 6.38 1.44 4.76
CA VAL A 122 7.01 0.52 3.81
C VAL A 122 7.87 1.30 2.81
N LEU A 123 9.08 0.80 2.56
CA LEU A 123 9.94 1.26 1.48
C LEU A 123 10.17 0.09 0.52
N TRP A 124 9.93 0.33 -0.77
CA TRP A 124 10.28 -0.61 -1.82
C TRP A 124 11.37 -0.01 -2.69
N VAL A 125 12.54 -0.64 -2.66
CA VAL A 125 13.67 -0.31 -3.54
C VAL A 125 13.68 -1.29 -4.71
N VAL A 126 13.68 -0.75 -5.92
CA VAL A 126 13.79 -1.50 -7.17
C VAL A 126 15.11 -1.14 -7.84
N GLU A 127 15.96 -2.14 -8.05
CA GLU A 127 17.24 -2.01 -8.76
C GLU A 127 17.18 -2.76 -10.10
N THR A 128 17.38 -2.04 -11.19
CA THR A 128 17.51 -2.61 -12.53
C THR A 128 18.91 -3.16 -12.77
N LYS A 129 19.01 -4.10 -13.72
CA LYS A 129 20.28 -4.69 -14.17
C LYS A 129 20.71 -4.07 -15.49
N ASP A 130 21.21 -4.87 -16.42
CA ASP A 130 21.60 -4.46 -17.77
C ASP A 130 20.44 -3.89 -18.59
N ARG A 131 19.20 -4.23 -18.22
CA ARG A 131 17.97 -3.68 -18.81
C ARG A 131 17.24 -2.78 -17.82
N GLY A 132 16.76 -1.63 -18.31
CA GLY A 132 15.86 -0.74 -17.58
C GLY A 132 14.40 -1.18 -17.66
N LEU A 133 13.54 -0.52 -16.88
CA LEU A 133 12.09 -0.66 -16.90
C LEU A 133 11.46 0.44 -17.78
N PRO A 134 10.47 0.11 -18.62
CA PRO A 134 9.78 1.08 -19.46
C PRO A 134 8.88 2.03 -18.66
N MET A 135 8.39 3.07 -19.33
CA MET A 135 7.54 4.13 -18.75
C MET A 135 6.39 3.59 -17.89
N TYR A 136 5.68 2.59 -18.38
CA TYR A 136 4.64 1.90 -17.65
C TYR A 136 5.12 0.48 -17.37
N TYR A 137 5.55 0.24 -16.15
CA TYR A 137 5.98 -1.07 -15.67
C TYR A 137 5.43 -1.27 -14.26
N SER A 138 4.23 -1.83 -14.14
CA SER A 138 3.55 -1.92 -12.84
C SER A 138 3.53 -3.31 -12.25
N ALA A 139 3.45 -3.36 -10.92
CA ALA A 139 3.38 -4.59 -10.15
C ALA A 139 2.24 -4.49 -9.13
N GLN A 140 1.47 -5.57 -9.00
CA GLN A 140 0.33 -5.62 -8.08
C GLN A 140 0.78 -6.04 -6.67
N GLN A 141 0.60 -5.16 -5.69
CA GLN A 141 0.79 -5.44 -4.28
C GLN A 141 -0.52 -5.91 -3.67
N CYS A 142 -0.54 -7.11 -3.07
CA CYS A 142 -1.78 -7.71 -2.58
C CYS A 142 -1.85 -7.70 -1.04
N PHE A 143 -2.87 -7.02 -0.52
CA PHE A 143 -3.13 -6.85 0.90
C PHE A 143 -4.34 -7.67 1.32
N ARG A 144 -4.10 -8.73 2.10
CA ARG A 144 -5.06 -9.80 2.34
C ARG A 144 -5.62 -9.76 3.76
N MET A 145 -6.94 -9.81 3.86
CA MET A 145 -7.71 -9.71 5.10
C MET A 145 -8.73 -10.86 5.21
N SER A 146 -8.26 -12.09 4.98
CA SER A 146 -9.13 -13.27 4.93
C SER A 146 -9.79 -13.57 6.27
N GLY A 147 -11.09 -13.89 6.27
CA GLY A 147 -11.84 -14.35 7.43
C GLY A 147 -11.91 -15.87 7.56
N LYS A 148 -12.80 -16.32 8.45
CA LYS A 148 -12.98 -17.75 8.79
C LYS A 148 -13.56 -18.57 7.64
N THR A 149 -14.33 -17.95 6.75
CA THR A 149 -14.97 -18.60 5.59
C THR A 149 -14.02 -18.79 4.41
N ASN A 150 -12.84 -18.16 4.41
CA ASN A 150 -11.83 -18.37 3.37
C ASN A 150 -11.12 -19.72 3.51
N ALA A 151 -10.53 -20.20 2.41
CA ALA A 151 -9.76 -21.44 2.35
C ALA A 151 -8.59 -21.48 3.36
N ASP A 152 -8.32 -22.66 3.93
CA ASP A 152 -7.34 -22.87 5.01
C ASP A 152 -5.95 -22.28 4.71
N TRP A 153 -5.45 -22.47 3.49
CA TRP A 153 -4.13 -21.93 3.11
C TRP A 153 -4.10 -20.40 3.11
N ARG A 154 -5.22 -19.74 2.80
CA ARG A 154 -5.34 -18.27 2.89
C ARG A 154 -5.33 -17.83 4.34
N ARG A 155 -6.03 -18.58 5.21
CA ARG A 155 -6.04 -18.34 6.65
C ARG A 155 -4.64 -18.43 7.27
N LYS A 156 -3.78 -19.32 6.79
CA LYS A 156 -2.37 -19.38 7.23
C LYS A 156 -1.58 -18.09 6.95
N VAL A 157 -1.94 -17.37 5.89
CA VAL A 157 -1.31 -16.09 5.51
C VAL A 157 -1.95 -14.93 6.26
N ALA A 158 -3.27 -14.84 6.24
CA ALA A 158 -4.06 -13.78 6.84
C ALA A 158 -5.29 -14.39 7.53
N GLU A 159 -5.56 -14.02 8.77
CA GLU A 159 -6.78 -14.40 9.48
C GLU A 159 -7.27 -13.17 10.24
N THR A 160 -8.13 -12.40 9.58
CA THR A 160 -8.54 -11.06 9.97
C THR A 160 -10.07 -10.96 9.96
N PRO A 161 -10.77 -11.72 10.83
CA PRO A 161 -12.23 -11.79 10.80
C PRO A 161 -12.90 -10.41 10.95
N ALA A 162 -12.26 -9.45 11.61
CA ALA A 162 -12.79 -8.09 11.76
C ALA A 162 -12.92 -7.33 10.42
N PHE A 163 -12.09 -7.67 9.43
CA PHE A 163 -12.04 -7.01 8.13
C PHE A 163 -12.43 -7.94 6.97
N SER A 164 -13.11 -9.05 7.27
CA SER A 164 -13.47 -10.02 6.23
C SER A 164 -14.84 -9.70 5.63
N GLU A 165 -14.86 -9.32 4.35
CA GLU A 165 -16.13 -9.16 3.63
C GLU A 165 -16.80 -10.51 3.40
N TYR A 166 -16.02 -11.59 3.25
CA TYR A 166 -16.58 -12.92 3.09
C TYR A 166 -17.23 -13.45 4.36
N GLY A 167 -16.67 -13.10 5.52
CA GLY A 167 -17.31 -13.37 6.81
C GLY A 167 -18.63 -12.62 6.94
N LEU A 168 -18.63 -11.33 6.58
CA LEU A 168 -19.83 -10.48 6.60
C LEU A 168 -20.91 -10.99 5.64
N TRP A 169 -20.56 -11.26 4.38
CA TRP A 169 -21.50 -11.69 3.35
C TRP A 169 -22.12 -13.04 3.66
N ALA A 170 -21.36 -13.98 4.24
CA ALA A 170 -21.91 -15.28 4.64
C ALA A 170 -23.03 -15.15 5.69
N GLU A 171 -22.89 -14.24 6.66
CA GLU A 171 -23.96 -13.96 7.62
C GLU A 171 -25.12 -13.18 6.98
N GLN A 172 -24.83 -12.19 6.11
CA GLN A 172 -25.87 -11.45 5.39
C GLN A 172 -26.71 -12.35 4.48
N GLU A 173 -26.10 -13.28 3.74
CA GLU A 173 -26.81 -14.24 2.89
C GLU A 173 -27.72 -15.16 3.71
N LYS A 174 -27.25 -15.65 4.85
CA LYS A 174 -28.03 -16.45 5.80
C LYS A 174 -29.24 -15.69 6.35
N GLU A 175 -29.08 -14.40 6.61
CA GLU A 175 -30.15 -13.50 7.07
C GLU A 175 -30.98 -12.89 5.93
N LYS A 176 -30.62 -13.17 4.67
CA LYS A 176 -31.22 -12.59 3.45
C LYS A 176 -31.15 -11.06 3.41
N LEU A 177 -30.07 -10.49 3.92
CA LEU A 177 -29.77 -9.07 3.86
C LEU A 177 -28.99 -8.74 2.57
N PRO A 178 -29.09 -7.50 2.06
CA PRO A 178 -28.22 -7.03 0.99
C PRO A 178 -26.74 -7.08 1.41
N LEU A 179 -25.85 -7.38 0.46
CA LEU A 179 -24.42 -7.35 0.70
C LEU A 179 -23.95 -5.91 0.95
N ALA A 180 -23.06 -5.75 1.93
CA ALA A 180 -22.41 -4.47 2.24
C ALA A 180 -20.89 -4.58 2.04
N SER A 181 -20.25 -3.50 1.60
CA SER A 181 -18.79 -3.47 1.50
C SER A 181 -18.20 -2.86 2.76
N LEU A 182 -17.05 -3.41 3.17
CA LEU A 182 -16.19 -2.83 4.19
C LEU A 182 -15.05 -2.04 3.57
N SER A 183 -14.85 -2.15 2.27
CA SER A 183 -13.75 -1.57 1.50
C SER A 183 -14.12 -0.18 0.97
N TYR A 184 -13.23 0.78 1.11
CA TYR A 184 -13.42 2.16 0.67
C TYR A 184 -12.19 2.69 -0.07
N PHE A 185 -12.43 3.61 -0.98
CA PHE A 185 -11.43 4.44 -1.67
C PHE A 185 -11.95 5.88 -1.73
N ARG A 186 -11.11 6.83 -2.15
CA ARG A 186 -11.54 8.23 -2.20
C ARG A 186 -11.89 8.69 -3.62
N VAL A 187 -12.95 9.50 -3.71
CA VAL A 187 -13.41 10.16 -4.94
C VAL A 187 -13.87 11.58 -4.59
N GLY A 188 -13.22 12.60 -5.16
CA GLY A 188 -13.65 14.00 -4.99
C GLY A 188 -13.67 14.46 -3.53
N GLY A 189 -12.72 14.01 -2.73
CA GLY A 189 -12.59 14.29 -1.31
C GLY A 189 -13.43 13.40 -0.40
N VAL A 190 -14.27 12.49 -0.94
CA VAL A 190 -15.22 11.69 -0.17
C VAL A 190 -14.87 10.21 -0.21
N TRP A 191 -15.02 9.52 0.93
CA TRP A 191 -14.92 8.06 1.00
C TRP A 191 -16.08 7.39 0.27
N THR A 192 -15.75 6.62 -0.75
CA THR A 192 -16.68 5.87 -1.59
C THR A 192 -16.47 4.38 -1.35
N PRO A 193 -17.53 3.60 -1.03
CA PRO A 193 -17.39 2.16 -0.87
C PRO A 193 -17.12 1.49 -2.22
N PHE A 194 -16.32 0.42 -2.22
CA PHE A 194 -16.31 -0.51 -3.35
C PHE A 194 -17.69 -1.20 -3.47
N PRO A 195 -18.14 -1.55 -4.68
CA PRO A 195 -19.34 -2.35 -4.82
C PRO A 195 -19.22 -3.71 -4.12
N ALA A 196 -20.19 -4.05 -3.27
CA ALA A 196 -20.25 -5.33 -2.56
C ALA A 196 -20.67 -6.47 -3.50
N THR A 197 -19.71 -7.00 -4.26
CA THR A 197 -19.95 -8.03 -5.28
C THR A 197 -18.82 -9.05 -5.31
N PHE A 198 -19.09 -10.29 -5.72
CA PHE A 198 -18.04 -11.30 -5.93
C PHE A 198 -17.14 -11.06 -7.15
N GLN A 199 -17.49 -10.08 -8.00
CA GLN A 199 -16.68 -9.72 -9.15
C GLN A 199 -15.60 -8.72 -8.73
N LYS A 200 -14.39 -8.90 -9.25
CA LYS A 200 -13.30 -7.95 -9.05
C LYS A 200 -13.70 -6.59 -9.59
N LYS A 201 -13.42 -5.54 -8.81
CA LYS A 201 -13.64 -4.15 -9.21
C LYS A 201 -12.30 -3.43 -9.33
N LEU A 202 -12.15 -2.62 -10.37
CA LEU A 202 -10.96 -1.85 -10.67
C LEU A 202 -11.27 -0.36 -10.63
N SER A 203 -10.39 0.42 -10.00
CA SER A 203 -10.47 1.87 -10.01
C SER A 203 -9.14 2.44 -10.51
N ARG A 204 -9.22 3.44 -11.40
CA ARG A 204 -8.04 4.15 -11.93
C ARG A 204 -7.72 5.33 -11.06
N THR A 205 -6.43 5.54 -10.81
CA THR A 205 -5.93 6.83 -10.31
C THR A 205 -5.64 7.79 -11.47
N PRO A 206 -5.40 9.09 -11.21
CA PRO A 206 -4.94 10.01 -12.24
C PRO A 206 -3.65 9.54 -12.95
N ASP A 207 -2.72 8.96 -12.20
CA ASP A 207 -1.46 8.41 -12.73
C ASP A 207 -1.72 7.22 -13.67
N GLY A 208 -2.63 6.31 -13.29
CA GLY A 208 -3.02 5.19 -14.12
C GLY A 208 -3.61 5.64 -15.45
N ARG A 209 -4.61 6.53 -15.41
CA ARG A 209 -5.24 7.09 -16.62
C ARG A 209 -4.24 7.80 -17.52
N MET A 210 -3.30 8.56 -16.94
CA MET A 210 -2.24 9.21 -17.70
C MET A 210 -1.34 8.20 -18.42
N LEU A 211 -0.89 7.16 -17.71
CA LEU A 211 0.02 6.15 -18.25
C LEU A 211 -0.64 5.27 -19.31
N GLU A 212 -1.90 4.87 -19.11
CA GLU A 212 -2.71 4.18 -20.13
C GLU A 212 -2.77 4.99 -21.43
N LYS A 213 -3.03 6.30 -21.32
CA LYS A 213 -3.10 7.21 -22.47
C LYS A 213 -1.75 7.33 -23.18
N ILE A 214 -0.65 7.46 -22.44
CA ILE A 214 0.70 7.53 -23.00
C ILE A 214 1.05 6.21 -23.70
N ALA A 215 0.66 5.09 -23.11
CA ALA A 215 0.88 3.75 -23.64
C ALA A 215 -0.03 3.40 -24.83
N GLY A 216 -1.09 4.18 -25.08
CA GLY A 216 -2.08 3.88 -26.12
C GLY A 216 -2.93 2.65 -25.80
N LEU A 217 -3.11 2.32 -24.51
CA LEU A 217 -3.88 1.16 -24.07
C LEU A 217 -5.37 1.47 -24.05
N THR A 218 -6.16 0.53 -24.51
CA THR A 218 -7.62 0.52 -24.35
C THR A 218 -8.03 -0.05 -23.00
N GLU A 219 -9.24 0.25 -22.55
CA GLU A 219 -9.80 -0.28 -21.30
C GLU A 219 -9.75 -1.82 -21.24
N SER A 220 -10.18 -2.50 -22.29
CA SER A 220 -10.20 -3.96 -22.37
C SER A 220 -8.79 -4.58 -22.37
N GLU A 221 -7.78 -3.88 -22.89
CA GLU A 221 -6.39 -4.32 -22.79
C GLU A 221 -5.89 -4.24 -21.36
N VAL A 222 -6.22 -3.16 -20.64
CA VAL A 222 -5.84 -2.99 -19.23
C VAL A 222 -6.51 -4.05 -18.37
N GLU A 223 -7.82 -4.30 -18.53
CA GLU A 223 -8.56 -5.34 -17.81
C GLU A 223 -7.87 -6.70 -17.97
N ARG A 224 -7.59 -7.09 -19.23
CA ARG A 224 -6.97 -8.37 -19.56
C ARG A 224 -5.56 -8.51 -18.97
N ILE A 225 -4.81 -7.41 -18.84
CA ILE A 225 -3.46 -7.45 -18.26
C ILE A 225 -3.51 -7.51 -16.73
N LEU A 226 -4.34 -6.69 -16.09
CA LEU A 226 -4.46 -6.63 -14.63
C LEU A 226 -5.20 -7.83 -14.03
N ASP A 227 -6.02 -8.50 -14.82
CA ASP A 227 -6.62 -9.78 -14.45
C ASP A 227 -6.83 -10.68 -15.67
N PRO A 228 -5.81 -11.46 -16.07
CA PRO A 228 -5.93 -12.33 -17.24
C PRO A 228 -6.91 -13.48 -17.05
N GLN A 229 -7.36 -13.74 -15.81
CA GLN A 229 -8.17 -14.91 -15.47
C GLN A 229 -9.63 -14.56 -15.20
N HIS A 230 -9.92 -13.33 -14.77
CA HIS A 230 -11.27 -12.91 -14.40
C HIS A 230 -11.57 -11.54 -15.00
N PRO A 231 -12.69 -11.37 -15.73
CA PRO A 231 -13.12 -10.04 -16.13
C PRO A 231 -13.32 -9.18 -14.89
N ALA A 232 -12.73 -7.99 -14.91
CA ALA A 232 -12.84 -7.00 -13.85
C ALA A 232 -13.61 -5.80 -14.40
N ASP A 233 -14.51 -5.24 -13.60
CA ASP A 233 -15.27 -4.06 -14.04
C ASP A 233 -14.61 -2.80 -13.50
N PHE A 234 -14.39 -1.83 -14.39
CA PHE A 234 -14.02 -0.50 -13.96
C PHE A 234 -15.17 0.20 -13.25
N ILE A 235 -14.85 0.80 -12.11
CA ILE A 235 -15.75 1.65 -11.32
C ILE A 235 -15.28 3.12 -11.43
N LEU A 236 -15.78 3.98 -10.54
CA LEU A 236 -15.33 5.37 -10.46
C LEU A 236 -13.81 5.45 -10.31
N ASP A 237 -13.22 6.45 -10.97
CA ASP A 237 -11.80 6.77 -10.80
C ASP A 237 -11.54 7.20 -9.36
N ALA A 238 -10.55 6.56 -8.75
CA ALA A 238 -10.00 6.95 -7.48
C ALA A 238 -9.21 8.23 -7.68
N GLU A 239 -9.30 9.10 -6.68
CA GLU A 239 -8.59 10.36 -6.72
C GLU A 239 -7.09 10.19 -6.41
N ASN A 240 -6.71 9.12 -5.69
CA ASN A 240 -5.35 8.81 -5.27
C ASN A 240 -5.19 7.31 -4.99
N GLY A 241 -4.00 6.91 -4.53
CA GLY A 241 -3.64 5.52 -4.23
C GLY A 241 -4.16 4.94 -2.90
N LEU A 242 -4.91 5.70 -2.09
CA LEU A 242 -5.35 5.30 -0.75
C LEU A 242 -6.65 4.49 -0.84
N MET A 243 -6.61 3.30 -0.27
CA MET A 243 -7.79 2.47 -0.02
C MET A 243 -7.73 1.90 1.38
N THR A 244 -8.87 1.50 1.91
CA THR A 244 -8.97 1.00 3.27
C THR A 244 -10.10 0.02 3.42
N ARG A 245 -10.05 -0.74 4.52
CA ARG A 245 -11.15 -1.56 4.98
C ARG A 245 -11.46 -1.25 6.43
N THR A 246 -12.72 -1.07 6.77
CA THR A 246 -13.16 -0.88 8.15
C THR A 246 -13.63 -2.19 8.75
N ASN A 247 -13.67 -2.28 10.08
CA ASN A 247 -14.52 -3.26 10.72
C ASN A 247 -16.00 -2.84 10.61
N LEU A 248 -16.90 -3.75 10.98
CA LEU A 248 -18.34 -3.51 10.90
C LEU A 248 -18.81 -2.32 11.74
N GLU A 249 -18.19 -2.12 12.90
CA GLU A 249 -18.52 -1.02 13.82
C GLU A 249 -17.89 0.32 13.41
N GLY A 250 -16.97 0.34 12.43
CA GLY A 250 -16.29 1.53 11.95
C GLY A 250 -15.26 2.15 12.91
N GLY A 251 -14.92 1.46 14.01
CA GLY A 251 -13.94 1.94 14.99
C GLY A 251 -12.51 1.43 14.76
N TRP A 252 -12.32 0.51 13.84
CA TRP A 252 -11.01 0.03 13.40
C TRP A 252 -10.95 0.03 11.89
N LEU A 253 -9.76 0.33 11.37
CA LEU A 253 -9.50 0.25 9.95
C LEU A 253 -8.12 -0.31 9.65
N SER A 254 -7.99 -0.82 8.43
CA SER A 254 -6.71 -1.12 7.84
C SER A 254 -6.63 -0.59 6.41
N GLY A 255 -5.68 0.32 6.20
CA GLY A 255 -5.47 1.04 4.95
C GLY A 255 -4.23 0.58 4.21
N LEU A 256 -4.21 0.77 2.89
CA LEU A 256 -3.04 0.60 2.05
C LEU A 256 -2.86 1.85 1.20
N TYR A 257 -1.64 2.38 1.20
CA TYR A 257 -1.22 3.41 0.28
C TYR A 257 0.18 3.10 -0.26
N TRP A 258 0.37 3.35 -1.55
CA TRP A 258 1.68 3.40 -2.20
C TRP A 258 1.77 4.64 -3.07
N GLU A 259 2.91 5.32 -3.04
CA GLU A 259 3.25 6.30 -4.07
C GLU A 259 3.21 5.62 -5.45
N ARG A 260 2.84 6.36 -6.50
CA ARG A 260 2.79 5.85 -7.88
C ARG A 260 1.80 4.70 -8.10
N THR A 261 0.81 4.55 -7.23
CA THR A 261 -0.31 3.62 -7.46
C THR A 261 -1.06 4.07 -8.70
N THR A 262 -1.15 3.22 -9.72
CA THR A 262 -1.89 3.49 -10.95
C THR A 262 -3.33 3.02 -10.86
N HIS A 263 -3.55 1.88 -10.21
CA HIS A 263 -4.88 1.28 -10.07
C HIS A 263 -5.08 0.72 -8.67
N LEU A 264 -6.34 0.71 -8.25
CA LEU A 264 -6.81 -0.01 -7.07
C LEU A 264 -7.67 -1.17 -7.54
N SER A 265 -7.64 -2.30 -6.84
CA SER A 265 -8.69 -3.31 -7.00
C SER A 265 -9.12 -3.91 -5.69
N ASP A 266 -10.39 -4.26 -5.62
CA ASP A 266 -10.93 -5.15 -4.60
C ASP A 266 -11.21 -6.51 -5.25
N HIS A 267 -10.54 -7.56 -4.74
CA HIS A 267 -10.47 -8.86 -5.39
C HIS A 267 -11.14 -9.96 -4.53
N HIS A 268 -12.37 -10.28 -4.91
CA HIS A 268 -13.26 -11.23 -4.22
C HIS A 268 -13.22 -12.64 -4.84
N PRO A 269 -12.05 -13.29 -4.84
CA PRO A 269 -12.03 -14.66 -4.34
C PRO A 269 -11.14 -14.78 -3.11
N ALA A 270 -10.33 -13.76 -2.79
CA ALA A 270 -9.27 -13.83 -1.78
C ALA A 270 -9.39 -12.82 -0.62
N ASP A 271 -10.42 -11.97 -0.64
CA ASP A 271 -10.70 -10.98 0.42
C ASP A 271 -9.50 -10.03 0.60
N CYS A 272 -9.13 -9.38 -0.50
CA CYS A 272 -7.90 -8.58 -0.59
C CYS A 272 -8.08 -7.29 -1.40
N LEU A 273 -7.41 -6.25 -0.91
CA LEU A 273 -7.22 -4.98 -1.58
C LEU A 273 -5.88 -4.98 -2.31
N HIS A 274 -5.83 -4.46 -3.52
CA HIS A 274 -4.60 -4.40 -4.29
C HIS A 274 -4.26 -2.99 -4.75
N ALA A 275 -3.02 -2.58 -4.50
CA ALA A 275 -2.42 -1.42 -5.13
C ALA A 275 -1.57 -1.89 -6.32
N ILE A 276 -1.87 -1.40 -7.51
CA ILE A 276 -1.05 -1.65 -8.69
C ILE A 276 -0.08 -0.47 -8.80
N VAL A 277 1.21 -0.71 -8.55
CA VAL A 277 2.22 0.34 -8.39
C VAL A 277 3.12 0.42 -9.61
N ASN A 278 3.25 1.59 -10.23
CA ASN A 278 4.17 1.77 -11.36
C ASN A 278 5.62 1.91 -10.89
N LEU A 279 6.43 0.89 -11.19
CA LEU A 279 7.86 0.86 -10.91
C LEU A 279 8.63 1.71 -11.93
N GLY A 280 8.14 1.76 -13.16
CA GLY A 280 8.76 2.42 -14.30
C GLY A 280 8.55 3.94 -14.38
N PRO A 281 9.24 4.63 -15.29
CA PRO A 281 10.49 4.17 -15.93
C PRO A 281 11.62 4.02 -14.90
N ILE A 282 12.61 3.16 -15.16
CA ILE A 282 13.91 3.09 -14.46
C ILE A 282 15.00 2.78 -15.49
N PRO A 283 16.10 3.54 -15.63
CA PRO A 283 17.14 3.23 -16.60
C PRO A 283 17.90 1.95 -16.22
N PRO A 284 18.72 1.37 -17.11
CA PRO A 284 19.65 0.32 -16.73
C PRO A 284 20.55 0.72 -15.56
N MET A 285 20.95 -0.26 -14.74
CA MET A 285 21.91 -0.13 -13.63
C MET A 285 21.57 1.00 -12.64
N SER A 286 20.28 1.20 -12.40
CA SER A 286 19.75 2.31 -11.60
C SER A 286 18.79 1.81 -10.53
N LYS A 287 18.52 2.65 -9.53
CA LYS A 287 17.60 2.32 -8.43
C LYS A 287 16.50 3.36 -8.29
N ARG A 288 15.32 2.92 -7.84
CA ARG A 288 14.24 3.80 -7.36
C ARG A 288 13.78 3.32 -5.99
N ALA A 289 13.47 4.26 -5.11
CA ALA A 289 12.72 4.03 -3.88
C ALA A 289 11.28 4.50 -4.08
N ILE A 290 10.31 3.68 -3.65
CA ILE A 290 8.87 3.99 -3.64
C ILE A 290 8.41 3.84 -2.19
N ARG A 291 7.77 4.86 -1.63
CA ARG A 291 7.23 4.78 -0.28
C ARG A 291 5.78 4.29 -0.30
N GLY A 292 5.43 3.57 0.75
CA GLY A 292 4.06 3.17 1.04
C GLY A 292 3.82 3.15 2.53
N LYS A 293 2.56 2.92 2.90
CA LYS A 293 2.16 2.69 4.28
C LYS A 293 0.98 1.74 4.33
N ILE A 294 1.06 0.81 5.26
CA ILE A 294 -0.05 -0.04 5.67
C ILE A 294 -0.55 0.55 6.98
N TYR A 295 -1.76 1.08 6.99
CA TYR A 295 -2.39 1.59 8.19
C TYR A 295 -3.08 0.46 8.94
N TRP A 296 -2.98 0.46 10.26
CA TRP A 296 -3.76 -0.41 11.11
C TRP A 296 -3.99 0.29 12.45
N MET A 297 -5.09 1.03 12.52
CA MET A 297 -5.35 1.96 13.61
C MET A 297 -6.81 1.91 14.08
N ASN A 298 -7.00 2.29 15.34
CA ASN A 298 -8.30 2.60 15.91
C ASN A 298 -8.67 4.04 15.52
N GLY A 299 -9.86 4.21 14.99
CA GLY A 299 -10.32 5.47 14.39
C GLY A 299 -11.23 5.20 13.21
N ASP A 300 -11.72 6.29 12.62
CA ASP A 300 -12.61 6.25 11.46
C ASP A 300 -11.92 6.65 10.15
N LEU A 301 -12.71 6.69 9.08
CA LEU A 301 -12.22 7.02 7.74
C LEU A 301 -11.62 8.44 7.66
N GLU A 302 -12.13 9.40 8.43
CA GLU A 302 -11.61 10.77 8.44
C GLU A 302 -10.29 10.86 9.20
N ASP A 303 -10.14 10.12 10.31
CA ASP A 303 -8.87 9.98 11.02
C ASP A 303 -7.77 9.45 10.07
N LEU A 304 -8.10 8.43 9.26
CA LEU A 304 -7.18 7.90 8.26
C LEU A 304 -6.83 8.94 7.19
N ALA A 305 -7.81 9.69 6.69
CA ALA A 305 -7.57 10.73 5.70
C ALA A 305 -6.60 11.80 6.22
N VAL A 306 -6.81 12.28 7.45
CA VAL A 306 -5.93 13.25 8.11
C VAL A 306 -4.53 12.68 8.28
N LYS A 307 -4.42 11.44 8.77
CA LYS A 307 -3.14 10.78 8.97
C LYS A 307 -2.36 10.63 7.66
N TRP A 308 -3.02 10.15 6.61
CA TRP A 308 -2.40 9.98 5.30
C TRP A 308 -1.89 11.31 4.72
N MET A 309 -2.67 12.38 4.82
CA MET A 309 -2.23 13.71 4.36
C MET A 309 -0.99 14.21 5.11
N SER A 310 -0.86 13.87 6.40
CA SER A 310 0.34 14.18 7.19
C SER A 310 1.56 13.35 6.76
N ASP A 311 1.37 12.07 6.48
CA ASP A 311 2.46 11.15 6.11
C ASP A 311 2.96 11.35 4.67
N PHE A 312 2.09 11.87 3.79
CA PHE A 312 2.31 12.09 2.36
C PHE A 312 1.87 13.51 1.91
N PRO A 313 2.53 14.58 2.40
CA PRO A 313 2.07 15.96 2.20
C PRO A 313 2.22 16.48 0.76
N SER A 314 2.99 15.81 -0.11
CA SER A 314 3.06 16.13 -1.55
C SER A 314 1.80 15.71 -2.30
N GLU A 315 1.18 14.62 -1.86
CA GLU A 315 -0.02 14.02 -2.44
C GLU A 315 -1.28 14.75 -2.00
N GLY A 316 -1.19 15.44 -0.85
CA GLY A 316 -2.23 16.33 -0.32
C GLY A 316 -2.33 17.69 -1.02
N LYS A 317 -1.50 18.01 -2.02
CA LYS A 317 -1.47 19.34 -2.66
C LYS A 317 -2.19 19.42 -4.00
N SER A 318 -2.73 18.31 -4.48
CA SER A 318 -3.59 18.27 -5.67
C SER A 318 -5.08 18.47 -5.36
N TRP A 319 -5.43 18.83 -4.12
CA TRP A 319 -6.81 19.12 -3.65
C TRP A 319 -7.11 20.62 -3.69
#